data_AF-A0A0T9PPC7-F1
#
_entry.id   AF-A0A0T9PPC7-F1
#
_cell.length_a   1.000
_cell.length_b   1.000
_cell.length_c   1.000
_cell.angle_alpha   90.00
_cell.angle_beta   90.00
_cell.angle_gamma   90.00
#
_symmetry.space_group_name_H-M   'P 1'
#
loop_
_entity.id
_entity.type
_entity.pdbx_description
1 polymer ?
#
loop_
_entity_poly.entity_id
_entity_poly.type
_entity_poly.pdbx_seq_one_letter_code
_entity_poly.pdbx_strand_id
1 'polypeptide(L)' 'MRINGERPSSQKITYLGKKDDVDNMKIDWFLSSQDGNMYGLEYFRRNDKVWLNVQLLQNSMNAPKIIGSFPCKKLPD' A
#
# COMPACT_ATOMS: atom_id res chain seq x y z
N MET A 1 9.40 1.31 9.24
CA MET A 1 7.94 1.22 9.04
C MET A 1 7.57 -0.24 8.80
N ARG A 2 6.57 -0.76 9.53
CA ARG A 2 6.00 -2.09 9.31
C ARG A 2 4.52 -1.90 8.97
N ILE A 3 4.00 -2.72 8.07
CA ILE A 3 2.59 -2.71 7.66
C ILE A 3 1.97 -3.94 8.29
N ASN A 4 1.04 -3.75 9.24
CA ASN A 4 0.45 -4.84 10.03
C ASN A 4 1.50 -5.78 10.67
N GLY A 5 2.63 -5.24 11.14
CA GLY A 5 3.72 -6.02 11.75
C GLY A 5 4.71 -6.64 10.76
N GLU A 6 4.40 -6.63 9.46
CA GLU A 6 5.25 -7.15 8.39
C GLU A 6 6.15 -6.06 7.81
N ARG A 7 7.36 -6.46 7.38
CA ARG A 7 8.29 -5.54 6.72
C ARG A 7 8.04 -5.60 5.21
N PRO A 8 7.74 -4.46 4.55
CA PRO A 8 7.60 -4.45 3.09
C PRO A 8 8.92 -4.87 2.45
N SER A 9 8.83 -5.70 1.40
CA SER A 9 9.99 -6.18 0.63
C SER A 9 10.62 -5.05 -0.17
N SER A 10 9.81 -4.09 -0.62
CA SER A 10 10.28 -2.87 -1.28
C SER A 10 9.48 -1.66 -0.81
N GLN A 11 10.15 -0.51 -0.75
CA GLN A 11 9.57 0.78 -0.41
C GLN A 11 10.16 1.85 -1.32
N LYS A 12 9.29 2.59 -2.01
CA LYS A 12 9.67 3.76 -2.81
C LYS A 12 8.85 4.96 -2.39
N ILE A 13 9.54 6.03 -2.00
CA ILE A 13 8.92 7.31 -1.62
C ILE A 13 9.09 8.29 -2.79
N THR A 14 8.00 8.92 -3.19
CA THR A 14 7.96 9.94 -4.23
C THR A 14 7.28 11.18 -3.69
N TYR A 15 7.98 12.32 -3.67
CA TYR A 15 7.35 13.60 -3.36
C TYR A 15 6.65 14.13 -4.61
N LEU A 16 5.37 14.47 -4.47
CA LEU A 16 4.52 14.96 -5.57
C LEU A 16 4.61 16.49 -5.74
N GLY A 17 5.27 17.17 -4.79
CA GLY A 17 5.49 18.61 -4.79
C GLY A 17 6.97 18.96 -4.63
N LYS A 18 7.30 19.75 -3.61
CA LYS A 18 8.69 20.09 -3.29
C LYS A 18 9.40 18.88 -2.68
N LYS A 19 10.73 18.85 -2.79
CA LYS A 19 11.55 17.86 -2.08
C LYS A 19 11.26 17.96 -0.58
N ASP A 20 10.99 16.81 0.04
CA ASP A 20 10.64 16.68 1.46
C ASP A 20 9.26 17.25 1.87
N ASP A 21 8.37 17.47 0.91
CA ASP A 21 6.96 17.79 1.17
C ASP A 21 6.19 16.54 1.61
N VAL A 22 6.15 16.32 2.92
CA VAL A 22 5.44 15.19 3.55
C VAL A 22 3.92 15.29 3.43
N ASP A 23 3.37 16.46 3.11
CA ASP A 23 1.93 16.65 2.89
C ASP A 23 1.50 16.33 1.46
N ASN A 24 2.47 16.22 0.54
CA ASN A 24 2.29 15.82 -0.85
C ASN A 24 3.26 14.71 -1.22
N MET A 25 3.01 13.50 -0.73
CA MET A 25 3.85 12.34 -0.98
C MET A 25 3.06 11.11 -1.40
N LYS A 26 3.70 10.29 -2.23
CA LYS A 26 3.29 8.93 -2.58
C LYS A 26 4.31 7.96 -2.01
N ILE A 27 3.84 6.87 -1.40
CA ILE A 27 4.69 5.76 -0.99
C ILE A 27 4.15 4.48 -1.62
N ASP A 28 4.99 3.84 -2.42
CA ASP A 28 4.72 2.54 -3.02
C ASP A 28 5.40 1.46 -2.18
N TRP A 29 4.63 0.49 -1.69
CA TRP A 29 5.15 -0.70 -1.03
C TRP A 29 4.81 -1.96 -1.81
N PHE A 30 5.76 -2.89 -1.76
CA PHE A 30 5.53 -4.28 -2.12
C PHE A 30 5.65 -5.12 -0.87
N LEU A 31 4.66 -5.96 -0.60
CA LEU A 31 4.59 -6.78 0.60
C LEU A 31 4.36 -8.24 0.20
N SER A 32 5.28 -9.12 0.57
CA SER A 32 5.01 -10.56 0.61
C SER A 32 4.45 -10.89 1.99
N SER A 33 3.15 -11.17 2.06
CA SER A 33 2.46 -11.42 3.32
C SER A 33 2.52 -12.90 3.71
N GLN A 34 2.34 -13.19 5.00
CA GLN A 34 2.37 -14.54 5.54
C GLN A 34 1.31 -15.49 4.96
N ASP A 35 0.21 -14.93 4.44
CA ASP A 35 -0.83 -15.68 3.72
C ASP A 35 -0.39 -16.20 2.35
N GLY A 36 0.88 -15.98 1.96
CA GLY A 36 1.46 -16.42 0.70
C GLY A 36 1.13 -15.51 -0.49
N ASN A 37 0.40 -14.42 -0.25
CA ASN A 37 0.02 -13.45 -1.25
C ASN A 37 1.03 -12.31 -1.35
N MET A 38 1.14 -11.75 -2.55
CA MET A 38 1.92 -10.53 -2.80
C MET A 38 0.96 -9.35 -2.92
N TYR A 39 1.20 -8.29 -2.16
CA TYR A 39 0.39 -7.09 -2.15
C TYR A 39 1.19 -5.89 -2.63
N GLY A 40 0.63 -5.17 -3.60
CA GLY A 40 1.04 -3.83 -3.98
C GLY A 40 0.21 -2.83 -3.18
N LEU A 41 0.87 -1.93 -2.48
CA LEU A 41 0.23 -0.91 -1.66
C LEU A 41 0.68 0.46 -2.16
N GLU A 42 -0.27 1.33 -2.47
CA GLU A 42 0.03 2.72 -2.82
C GLU A 42 -0.60 3.65 -1.80
N TYR A 43 0.23 4.26 -0.97
CA TYR A 43 -0.17 5.30 -0.06
C TYR A 43 0.00 6.65 -0.70
N PHE A 44 -1.00 7.51 -0.54
CA PHE A 44 -0.94 8.88 -0.99
C PHE A 44 -1.39 9.79 0.14
N ARG A 45 -0.65 10.89 0.29
CA ARG A 45 -1.03 12.04 1.09
C ARG A 45 -0.95 13.26 0.19
N ARG A 46 -2.07 13.97 0.04
CA ARG A 46 -2.16 15.19 -0.77
C ARG A 46 -3.24 16.10 -0.20
N ASN A 47 -2.90 17.36 0.09
CA ASN A 47 -3.85 18.37 0.57
C ASN A 47 -4.73 17.85 1.74
N ASP A 48 -4.10 17.33 2.80
CA ASP A 48 -4.75 16.74 3.99
C ASP A 48 -5.63 15.50 3.74
N LYS A 49 -5.73 15.03 2.49
CA LYS A 49 -6.38 13.77 2.15
C LYS A 49 -5.35 12.65 2.13
N VAL A 50 -5.71 11.57 2.79
CA VAL A 50 -4.91 10.34 2.81
C VAL A 50 -5.74 9.22 2.22
N TRP A 51 -5.16 8.47 1.29
CA TRP A 51 -5.75 7.24 0.79
C TRP A 51 -4.69 6.15 0.62
N LEU A 52 -5.14 4.92 0.75
CA LEU A 52 -4.33 3.72 0.60
C LEU A 52 -5.02 2.81 -0.40
N ASN A 53 -4.38 2.59 -1.53
CA ASN A 53 -4.80 1.56 -2.48
C ASN A 53 -4.09 0.25 -2.13
N VAL A 54 -4.85 -0.83 -2.14
CA VAL A 54 -4.34 -2.19 -1.91
C VAL A 54 -4.69 -3.03 -3.13
N GLN A 55 -3.68 -3.64 -3.74
CA GLN A 55 -3.84 -4.54 -4.85
C GLN A 55 -3.18 -5.88 -4.52
N LEU A 56 -3.95 -6.97 -4.63
CA LEU A 56 -3.40 -8.31 -4.66
C LEU A 56 -2.70 -8.52 -6.01
N LEU A 57 -1.40 -8.75 -5.99
CA LEU A 57 -0.59 -8.98 -7.18
C LEU A 57 -0.72 -10.44 -7.60
N GLN A 58 -1.18 -10.64 -8.82
CA GLN A 58 -1.35 -11.97 -9.38
C GLN A 58 -0.03 -12.45 -10.00
N ASN A 59 0.31 -13.72 -9.75
CA ASN A 59 1.45 -14.36 -10.40
C ASN A 59 1.20 -14.65 -11.90
N SER A 60 -0.05 -14.53 -12.37
CA SER A 60 -0.43 -14.74 -13.76
C SER A 60 -1.58 -13.85 -14.17
N MET A 61 -1.48 -13.22 -15.35
CA MET A 61 -2.56 -12.43 -15.96
C MET A 61 -3.78 -13.29 -16.36
N ASN A 62 -3.61 -14.61 -16.42
CA ASN A 62 -4.69 -15.57 -16.69
C ASN A 62 -5.42 -16.02 -15.41
N ALA A 63 -4.94 -15.61 -14.23
CA ALA A 63 -5.62 -15.93 -12.98
C ALA A 63 -6.90 -15.10 -12.83
N PRO A 64 -8.01 -15.69 -12.33
CA PRO A 64 -9.25 -14.94 -12.12
C PRO A 64 -9.02 -13.76 -11.17
N LYS A 65 -9.53 -12.58 -11.54
CA LYS A 65 -9.47 -11.38 -10.69
C LYS A 65 -10.27 -11.61 -9.42
N ILE A 66 -9.60 -11.57 -8.27
CA ILE A 66 -10.25 -11.60 -6.95
C ILE A 66 -10.49 -10.15 -6.54
N ILE A 67 -11.75 -9.70 -6.61
CA ILE A 67 -12.18 -8.39 -6.12
C ILE A 67 -12.83 -8.62 -4.76
N GLY A 68 -12.17 -8.20 -3.69
CA GLY A 68 -12.65 -8.33 -2.32
C GLY A 68 -12.80 -6.98 -1.65
N SER A 69 -13.88 -6.78 -0.91
CA SER A 69 -14.01 -5.70 0.06
C SER A 69 -13.53 -6.23 1.40
N PHE A 70 -12.40 -5.72 1.89
CA PHE A 70 -11.87 -6.10 3.18
C PHE A 70 -12.48 -5.17 4.25
N PRO A 71 -13.07 -5.71 5.34
CA PRO A 71 -13.54 -4.87 6.42
C PRO A 71 -12.31 -4.23 7.10
N CYS A 72 -12.04 -2.97 6.80
CA CYS A 72 -11.04 -2.20 7.53
C CYS A 72 -11.50 -2.08 8.99
N LYS A 73 -10.85 -2.80 9.91
CA LYS A 73 -10.98 -2.51 11.33
C LYS A 73 -10.09 -1.32 11.66
N LYS A 74 -10.70 -0.22 12.10
CA LYS A 74 -9.96 0.88 12.72
C LYS A 74 -9.27 0.30 13.96
N LEU A 75 -7.95 0.30 13.96
CA LEU A 75 -7.19 -0.04 15.17
C LEU A 75 -7.32 1.13 16.16
N PRO A 76 -7.47 0.88 17.47
CA PRO A 76 -7.41 1.92 18.48
C PRO A 76 -6.01 2.56 18.49
N ASP A 77 -5.96 3.84 18.86
CA ASP A 77 -4.76 4.68 18.88
C ASP A 77 -3.69 4.19 19.88
#